data_AF-A0A2S8NSN2-F1
#
_entry.id   AF-A0A2S8NSN2-F1
#
_cell.length_a   1.000
_cell.length_b   1.000
_cell.length_c   1.000
_cell.angle_alpha   90.00
_cell.angle_beta   90.00
_cell.angle_gamma   90.00
#
_symmetry.space_group_name_H-M   'P 1'
#
loop_
_entity.id
_entity.type
_entity.pdbx_description
1 polymer ?
#
loop_
_entity_poly.entity_id
_entity_poly.type
_entity_poly.pdbx_seq_one_letter_code
_entity_poly.pdbx_strand_id
1 'polypeptide(L)'
;MILGDGANWIKGIKKVIANRFPNNKVHYTIDKFHLVKIFKDLLPHRRIIKENEETFKQVVDYFYNGKYYELLQCLKESKSFITSSKKFLRETINLIKNNEDGIKN
;
A
#
# COMPACT_ATOMS: atom_id res chain seq x y z
N MET A 1 2.77 14.16 11.75
CA MET A 1 2.64 13.11 10.72
C MET A 1 2.09 11.87 11.37
N ILE A 2 1.14 11.18 10.75
CA ILE A 2 0.59 9.91 11.23
C ILE A 2 1.07 8.83 10.27
N LEU A 3 1.81 7.86 10.81
CA LEU A 3 2.23 6.64 10.12
C LEU A 3 1.34 5.52 10.64
N GLY A 4 0.61 4.86 9.75
CA GLY A 4 -0.35 3.83 10.14
C GLY A 4 -0.36 2.64 9.19
N ASP A 5 -0.91 1.53 9.65
CA ASP A 5 -0.99 0.27 8.91
C ASP A 5 -2.04 0.27 7.78
N GLY A 6 -2.80 1.34 7.61
CA GLY A 6 -3.89 1.42 6.64
C GLY A 6 -5.28 1.10 7.20
N ALA A 7 -5.40 0.84 8.50
CA ALA A 7 -6.68 0.58 9.13
C ALA A 7 -7.62 1.81 9.10
N ASN A 8 -8.91 1.56 8.85
CA ASN A 8 -9.91 2.61 8.66
C ASN A 8 -10.02 3.57 9.86
N TRP A 9 -9.78 3.09 11.08
CA TRP A 9 -9.86 3.91 12.31
C TRP A 9 -8.79 5.01 12.36
N ILE A 10 -7.65 4.85 11.65
CA ILE A 10 -6.59 5.86 11.58
C ILE A 10 -7.09 7.16 10.95
N LYS A 11 -8.04 7.08 10.01
CA LYS A 11 -8.70 8.27 9.45
C LYS A 11 -9.47 9.04 10.52
N GLY A 12 -10.08 8.34 11.47
CA GLY A 12 -10.72 8.94 12.64
C GLY A 12 -9.70 9.67 13.52
N ILE A 13 -8.56 9.03 13.79
CA ILE A 13 -7.46 9.66 14.54
C ILE A 13 -6.92 10.90 13.84
N LYS A 14 -6.74 10.87 12.51
CA LYS A 14 -6.36 12.04 11.72
C LYS A 14 -7.31 13.22 11.96
N LYS A 15 -8.63 12.97 11.93
CA LYS A 15 -9.65 14.00 12.21
C LYS A 15 -9.57 14.54 13.63
N VAL A 16 -9.45 13.66 14.63
CA VAL A 16 -9.32 14.06 16.04
C VAL A 16 -8.09 14.95 16.26
N ILE A 17 -6.94 14.57 15.70
CA ILE A 17 -5.70 15.36 15.82
C ILE A 17 -5.84 16.70 15.09
N ALA A 18 -6.42 16.71 13.88
CA ALA A 18 -6.65 17.95 13.14
C ALA A 18 -7.56 18.93 13.90
N ASN A 19 -8.62 18.43 14.55
CA ASN A 19 -9.51 19.25 15.36
C ASN A 19 -8.81 19.82 16.61
N ARG A 20 -7.89 19.05 17.21
CA ARG A 20 -7.11 19.48 18.37
C ARG A 20 -6.04 20.52 18.02
N PHE A 21 -5.51 20.48 16.80
CA PHE A 21 -4.45 21.37 16.32
C PHE A 21 -4.86 22.02 14.99
N PRO A 22 -5.83 22.96 15.00
CA PRO A 22 -6.46 23.48 13.79
C PRO A 22 -5.50 24.26 12.87
N ASN A 23 -4.42 24.81 13.43
CA ASN A 23 -3.41 25.55 12.68
C ASN A 23 -2.33 24.65 12.06
N ASN A 24 -2.39 23.33 12.30
CA ASN A 24 -1.38 22.38 11.85
C ASN A 24 -1.93 21.49 10.73
N LYS A 25 -1.16 21.30 9.67
CA LYS A 25 -1.48 20.31 8.64
C LYS A 25 -1.13 18.91 9.12
N VAL A 26 -2.15 18.07 9.33
CA VAL A 26 -1.97 16.67 9.73
C VAL A 26 -1.86 15.79 8.50
N HIS A 27 -0.62 15.39 8.17
CA HIS A 27 -0.34 14.41 7.12
C HIS A 27 -0.54 12.99 7.61
N TYR A 28 -1.13 12.14 6.76
CA TYR A 28 -1.25 10.70 6.94
C TYR A 28 -0.55 10.00 5.78
N THR A 29 0.30 9.03 6.08
CA THR A 29 0.91 8.13 5.10
C THR A 29 0.91 6.71 5.64
N ILE A 30 0.82 5.72 4.76
CA ILE A 30 0.91 4.32 5.18
C ILE A 30 2.35 4.02 5.61
N ASP A 31 2.50 3.30 6.71
CA ASP A 31 3.79 2.78 7.15
C ASP A 31 4.42 1.91 6.06
N LYS A 32 5.63 2.32 5.66
CA LYS A 32 6.35 1.69 4.55
C LYS A 32 6.67 0.23 4.83
N PHE A 33 6.99 -0.11 6.08
CA PHE A 33 7.30 -1.49 6.45
C PHE A 33 6.08 -2.40 6.33
N HIS A 34 4.90 -1.92 6.71
CA HIS A 34 3.65 -2.67 6.56
C HIS A 34 3.35 -3.02 5.10
N LEU A 35 3.32 -2.02 4.21
CA LEU A 35 2.91 -2.27 2.83
C LEU A 35 3.95 -3.11 2.06
N VAL A 36 5.24 -2.88 2.32
CA VAL A 36 6.32 -3.71 1.76
C VAL A 36 6.21 -5.15 2.23
N LYS A 37 5.84 -5.41 3.49
CA LYS A 37 5.59 -6.78 3.98
C LYS A 37 4.44 -7.43 3.21
N ILE A 38 3.32 -6.73 3.02
CA ILE A 38 2.18 -7.22 2.24
C ILE A 38 2.62 -7.59 0.81
N PHE A 39 3.43 -6.75 0.15
CA PHE A 39 3.95 -7.06 -1.19
C PHE A 39 4.88 -8.29 -1.20
N LYS A 40 5.69 -8.48 -0.16
CA LYS A 40 6.54 -9.69 -0.03
C LYS A 40 5.71 -10.96 0.10
N ASP A 41 4.59 -10.88 0.81
CA ASP A 41 3.68 -12.01 1.04
C ASP A 41 2.81 -12.28 -0.21
N LEU A 42 2.46 -11.23 -0.95
CA LEU A 42 1.70 -11.31 -2.20
C LEU A 42 2.51 -11.92 -3.35
N LEU A 43 3.83 -11.70 -3.35
CA LEU A 43 4.79 -12.19 -4.35
C LEU A 43 5.79 -13.16 -3.70
N PRO A 44 5.34 -14.38 -3.32
CA PRO A 44 6.20 -15.38 -2.72
C PRO A 44 7.26 -15.86 -3.72
N HIS A 45 8.36 -16.42 -3.21
CA HIS A 45 9.48 -16.92 -4.03
C HIS A 45 10.10 -15.89 -4.99
N ARG A 46 9.90 -14.59 -4.80
CA ARG A 46 10.51 -13.50 -5.59
C ARG A 46 12.05 -13.53 -5.69
N ARG A 47 12.74 -14.31 -4.85
CA ARG A 47 14.20 -14.51 -4.95
C ARG A 47 14.59 -15.59 -5.97
N ILE A 48 13.62 -16.38 -6.42
CA ILE A 48 13.78 -17.52 -7.32
C ILE A 48 13.06 -17.24 -8.64
N ILE A 49 11.85 -16.69 -8.58
CA ILE A 49 11.03 -16.37 -9.75
C ILE A 49 11.30 -14.92 -10.17
N LYS A 50 11.94 -14.76 -11.34
CA LYS A 50 12.35 -13.45 -11.88
C LYS A 50 11.17 -12.48 -12.08
N GLU A 51 10.05 -12.97 -12.61
CA GLU A 51 8.84 -12.16 -12.83
C GLU A 51 8.26 -11.59 -11.51
N ASN A 52 8.28 -12.39 -10.44
CA ASN A 52 7.89 -11.93 -9.09
C ASN A 52 8.88 -10.91 -8.54
N GLU A 53 10.17 -11.05 -8.83
CA GLU A 53 11.20 -10.07 -8.43
C GLU A 53 10.97 -8.71 -9.10
N GLU A 54 10.75 -8.73 -10.42
CA GLU A 54 10.51 -7.54 -11.24
C GLU A 54 9.21 -6.84 -10.80
N THR A 55 8.12 -7.61 -10.65
CA THR A 55 6.84 -7.08 -10.15
C THR A 55 7.03 -6.48 -8.75
N PHE A 56 7.77 -7.16 -7.86
CA PHE A 56 8.02 -6.67 -6.50
C PHE A 56 8.77 -5.33 -6.51
N LYS A 57 9.82 -5.20 -7.34
CA LYS A 57 10.57 -3.95 -7.49
C LYS A 57 9.67 -2.82 -7.99
N GLN A 58 8.80 -3.09 -8.97
CA GLN A 58 7.87 -2.11 -9.52
C GLN A 58 6.84 -1.64 -8.49
N VAL A 59 6.15 -2.54 -7.79
CA VAL A 59 5.14 -2.15 -6.79
C VAL A 59 5.77 -1.38 -5.62
N VAL A 60 7.00 -1.74 -5.22
CA VAL A 60 7.75 -0.99 -4.22
C VAL A 60 8.12 0.38 -4.75
N ASP A 61 8.67 0.51 -5.96
CA ASP A 61 8.99 1.82 -6.56
C ASP A 61 7.75 2.72 -6.64
N TYR A 62 6.63 2.19 -7.13
CA TYR A 62 5.39 2.96 -7.25
C TYR A 62 4.86 3.41 -5.90
N PHE A 63 4.93 2.55 -4.88
CA PHE A 63 4.56 2.94 -3.53
C PHE A 63 5.49 4.02 -2.95
N TYR A 64 6.81 3.85 -3.06
CA TYR A 64 7.78 4.81 -2.48
C TYR A 64 7.75 6.17 -3.17
N ASN A 65 7.33 6.23 -4.44
CA ASN A 65 7.20 7.47 -5.21
C ASN A 65 5.76 8.01 -5.26
N GLY A 66 4.84 7.46 -4.49
CA GLY A 66 3.44 7.90 -4.42
C GLY A 66 2.64 7.76 -5.72
N LYS A 67 3.08 6.88 -6.63
CA LYS A 67 2.45 6.58 -7.92
C LYS A 67 1.25 5.65 -7.74
N TYR A 68 0.18 6.20 -7.15
CA TYR A 68 -1.01 5.44 -6.75
C TYR A 68 -1.70 4.69 -7.89
N TYR A 69 -1.86 5.32 -9.05
CA TYR A 69 -2.58 4.70 -10.17
C TYR A 69 -1.76 3.58 -10.80
N GLU A 70 -0.46 3.79 -10.97
CA GLU A 70 0.50 2.82 -11.48
C GLU A 70 0.63 1.62 -10.53
N LEU A 71 0.67 1.87 -9.22
CA LEU A 71 0.63 0.82 -8.20
C LEU A 71 -0.62 -0.05 -8.34
N LEU A 72 -1.80 0.58 -8.44
CA LEU A 72 -3.06 -0.15 -8.59
C LEU A 72 -3.13 -0.92 -9.92
N GLN A 73 -2.60 -0.35 -11.00
CA GLN A 73 -2.60 -1.00 -12.30
C GLN A 73 -1.66 -2.22 -12.31
N CYS A 74 -0.43 -2.06 -11.81
CA CYS A 74 0.56 -3.13 -11.68
C CYS A 74 0.00 -4.34 -10.91
N LEU A 75 -0.70 -4.09 -9.80
CA LEU A 75 -1.33 -5.14 -9.00
C LEU A 75 -2.53 -5.82 -9.70
N LYS A 76 -3.26 -5.12 -10.57
CA LYS A 76 -4.39 -5.73 -11.31
C LYS A 76 -3.93 -6.56 -12.50
N GLU A 77 -2.87 -6.12 -13.17
CA GLU A 77 -2.39 -6.73 -14.41
C GLU A 77 -1.37 -7.84 -14.18
N SER A 78 -0.73 -7.88 -13.01
CA SER A 78 0.28 -8.90 -12.73
C SER A 78 -0.34 -10.31 -12.78
N LYS A 79 0.24 -11.13 -13.65
CA LYS A 79 -0.12 -12.54 -13.86
C LYS A 79 0.65 -13.47 -12.92
N SER A 80 1.61 -12.92 -12.18
CA SER A 80 2.58 -13.65 -11.36
C SER A 80 2.02 -14.12 -10.01
N PHE A 81 0.76 -13.79 -9.70
CA PHE A 81 0.09 -14.26 -8.49
C PHE A 81 -0.34 -15.72 -8.61
N ILE A 82 0.07 -16.53 -7.63
CA ILE A 82 -0.40 -17.90 -7.47
C ILE A 82 -1.93 -17.88 -7.28
N THR A 83 -2.67 -18.82 -7.89
CA THR A 83 -4.14 -18.87 -7.84
C THR A 83 -4.72 -18.80 -6.42
N SER A 84 -3.97 -19.30 -5.43
CA SER A 84 -4.30 -19.27 -3.99
C SER A 84 -4.22 -17.88 -3.36
N SER A 85 -3.55 -16.90 -3.96
CA SER A 85 -3.40 -15.54 -3.43
C SER A 85 -4.42 -14.53 -3.96
N LYS A 86 -5.37 -14.94 -4.81
CA LYS A 86 -6.40 -14.03 -5.38
C LYS A 86 -7.22 -13.27 -4.32
N LYS A 87 -7.57 -13.94 -3.21
CA LYS A 87 -8.27 -13.30 -2.08
C LYS A 87 -7.38 -12.21 -1.45
N PHE A 88 -6.14 -12.55 -1.17
CA PHE A 88 -5.16 -11.65 -0.58
C PHE A 88 -4.81 -10.47 -1.48
N LEU A 89 -4.74 -10.68 -2.80
CA LEU A 89 -4.60 -9.63 -3.79
C LEU A 89 -5.76 -8.63 -3.73
N ARG A 90 -7.00 -9.13 -3.69
CA ARG A 90 -8.20 -8.28 -3.59
C ARG A 90 -8.19 -7.47 -2.30
N GLU A 91 -7.81 -8.08 -1.18
CA GLU A 91 -7.66 -7.40 0.11
C GLU A 91 -6.60 -6.30 0.05
N THR A 92 -5.45 -6.57 -0.57
CA THR A 92 -4.37 -5.60 -0.78
C THR A 92 -4.83 -4.42 -1.66
N ILE A 93 -5.52 -4.70 -2.77
CA ILE A 93 -6.07 -3.67 -3.65
C ILE A 93 -7.09 -2.80 -2.90
N ASN A 94 -7.96 -3.42 -2.09
CA ASN A 94 -8.94 -2.69 -1.29
C ASN A 94 -8.25 -1.83 -0.22
N LEU A 95 -7.20 -2.34 0.44
CA LEU A 95 -6.40 -1.57 1.39
C LEU A 95 -5.80 -0.33 0.74
N ILE A 96 -5.19 -0.48 -0.44
CA ILE A 96 -4.59 0.63 -1.20
C ILE A 96 -5.66 1.66 -1.60
N LYS A 97 -6.78 1.21 -2.17
CA LYS A 97 -7.91 2.11 -2.53
C LYS A 97 -8.45 2.88 -1.34
N ASN A 98 -8.59 2.21 -0.20
CA ASN A 98 -9.06 2.84 1.03
C ASN A 98 -8.06 3.84 1.60
N ASN A 99 -6.80 3.84 1.15
CA ASN A 99 -5.74 4.68 1.68
C ASN A 99 -5.04 5.51 0.61
N GLU A 100 -5.75 5.93 -0.43
CA GLU A 100 -5.20 6.75 -1.53
C GLU A 100 -4.40 7.96 -1.03
N ASP A 101 -4.95 8.76 -0.11
CA ASP A 101 -4.24 9.87 0.55
C ASP A 101 -2.92 9.44 1.18
N GLY A 102 -2.90 8.26 1.79
CA GLY A 102 -1.72 7.72 2.47
C GLY A 102 -0.69 7.09 1.55
N ILE A 103 -1.06 6.80 0.29
CA ILE A 103 -0.13 6.33 -0.74
C ILE A 103 0.45 7.53 -1.50
N LYS A 104 -0.34 8.56 -1.77
CA LYS A 104 0.09 9.75 -2.52
C LYS A 104 0.99 10.70 -1.71
N ASN A 105 1.00 10.59 -0.38
CA ASN A 105 1.84 11.39 0.55
C ASN A 105 3.16 10.70 0.87
#